data_AF-A0A382UQK4-F1
#
_entry.id   AF-A0A382UQK4-F1
#
_cell.length_a   1.000
_cell.length_b   1.000
_cell.length_c   1.000
_cell.angle_alpha   90.00
_cell.angle_beta   90.00
_cell.angle_gamma   90.00
#
_symmetry.space_group_name_H-M   'P 1'
#
loop_
_entity.id
_entity.type
_entity.pdbx_description
1 polymer ?
#
loop_
_entity_poly.entity_id
_entity_poly.type
_entity_poly.pdbx_seq_one_letter_code
_entity_poly.pdbx_strand_id
1 'polypeptide(L)' 'MAHMDLESYFKLNFALMQHHKYSLTEIENLMPWEREIYLGLLNQYIEEENLKAQQASM' A
#
# COMPACT_ATOMS: atom_id res chain seq x y z
N MET A 1 9.61 14.89 6.28
CA MET A 1 8.93 13.60 6.45
C MET A 1 7.44 13.88 6.38
N ALA A 2 6.78 13.44 5.30
CA ALA A 2 5.42 13.86 4.96
C ALA A 2 4.45 13.52 6.11
N HIS A 3 3.72 14.51 6.61
CA HIS A 3 2.60 14.27 7.51
C HIS A 3 1.53 13.52 6.71
N MET A 4 1.50 12.20 6.88
CA MET A 4 0.37 11.39 6.43
C MET A 4 -0.83 11.84 7.25
N ASP A 5 -1.79 12.47 6.58
CA ASP A 5 -3.03 12.90 7.22
C ASP A 5 -3.77 11.68 7.78
N LEU A 6 -4.55 11.85 8.85
CA LEU A 6 -5.19 10.73 9.55
C LEU A 6 -6.07 9.90 8.59
N GLU A 7 -6.71 10.57 7.64
CA GLU A 7 -7.48 9.94 6.57
C GLU A 7 -6.63 9.05 5.66
N SER A 8 -5.42 9.52 5.30
CA SER A 8 -4.49 8.77 4.45
C SER A 8 -3.98 7.51 5.15
N TYR A 9 -3.78 7.58 6.47
CA TYR A 9 -3.41 6.42 7.28
C TYR A 9 -4.50 5.34 7.26
N PHE A 10 -5.76 5.72 7.50
CA PHE A 10 -6.87 4.76 7.48
C PHE A 10 -7.16 4.19 6.10
N LYS A 11 -7.06 5.00 5.03
CA LYS A 11 -7.19 4.52 3.65
C LYS A 11 -6.12 3.49 3.30
N LEU A 12 -4.87 3.74 3.70
CA LEU A 12 -3.77 2.82 3.48
C LEU A 12 -4.00 1.50 4.25
N ASN A 13 -4.36 1.59 5.52
CA ASN A 13 -4.62 0.40 6.34
C ASN A 13 -5.75 -0.45 5.76
N PHE A 14 -6.83 0.20 5.29
CA PHE A 14 -7.94 -0.49 4.64
C PHE A 14 -7.50 -1.21 3.35
N ALA A 15 -6.69 -0.57 2.51
CA ALA A 15 -6.16 -1.18 1.29
C ALA A 15 -5.24 -2.38 1.60
N LEU A 16 -4.38 -2.27 2.62
CA LEU A 16 -3.49 -3.34 3.05
C LEU A 16 -4.26 -4.54 3.61
N MET A 17 -5.34 -4.31 4.37
CA MET A 17 -6.20 -5.38 4.85
C MET A 17 -6.93 -6.09 3.70
N GLN A 18 -7.46 -5.34 2.73
CA GLN A 18 -8.27 -5.89 1.64
C GLN A 18 -7.45 -6.61 0.58
N HIS A 19 -6.31 -6.05 0.18
CA HIS A 19 -5.53 -6.56 -0.95
C HIS A 19 -4.33 -7.38 -0.52
N HIS A 20 -3.83 -7.21 0.71
CA HIS A 20 -2.58 -7.83 1.17
C HIS A 20 -2.73 -8.72 2.40
N LYS A 21 -3.97 -9.01 2.85
CA LYS A 21 -4.29 -9.93 3.97
C LYS A 21 -3.59 -9.61 5.29
N TYR A 22 -3.08 -8.39 5.48
CA TYR A 22 -2.55 -7.97 6.76
C TYR A 22 -3.66 -7.87 7.80
N SER A 23 -3.41 -8.38 8.99
CA SER A 23 -4.27 -8.13 10.15
C SER A 23 -4.08 -6.71 10.66
N LEU A 24 -5.12 -6.16 11.29
CA LEU A 24 -5.05 -4.85 11.93
C LEU A 24 -3.91 -4.80 12.96
N THR A 25 -3.70 -5.91 13.68
CA THR A 25 -2.64 -6.07 14.67
C THR A 25 -1.24 -6.02 14.06
N GLU A 26 -1.05 -6.59 12.86
CA GLU A 26 0.23 -6.50 12.16
C GLU A 26 0.47 -5.06 11.71
N ILE A 27 -0.53 -4.40 11.13
CA ILE A 27 -0.43 -3.01 10.66
C ILE A 27 -0.12 -2.04 11.80
N GLU A 28 -0.78 -2.19 12.96
CA GLU A 28 -0.54 -1.35 14.13
C GLU A 28 0.83 -1.59 14.78
N ASN A 29 1.41 -2.79 14.62
CA ASN A 29 2.73 -3.12 15.13
C ASN A 29 3.87 -2.90 14.12
N LEU A 30 3.58 -2.48 12.87
CA LEU A 30 4.61 -2.18 11.89
C LEU A 30 5.47 -1.01 12.39
N MET A 31 6.79 -1.20 12.35
CA MET A 31 7.70 -0.10 12.58
C MET A 31 7.57 0.95 11.47
N PRO A 32 7.79 2.25 11.76
CA PRO A 32 7.59 3.32 10.78
C PRO A 32 8.33 3.12 9.45
N TRP A 33 9.51 2.50 9.49
CA TRP A 33 10.33 2.20 8.30
C TRP A 33 9.82 1.00 7.49
N GLU A 34 9.24 -0.01 8.13
CA GLU A 34 8.67 -1.19 7.44
C GLU A 34 7.48 -0.78 6.57
N ARG A 35 6.67 0.15 7.07
CA ARG A 35 5.57 0.75 6.32
C ARG A 35 6.05 1.45 5.04
N GLU A 36 7.17 2.17 5.10
CA GLU A 36 7.75 2.85 3.94
C GLU A 36 8.19 1.85 2.85
N ILE A 37 8.81 0.74 3.26
CA ILE A 37 9.20 -0.34 2.34
C ILE A 37 7.96 -1.00 1.72
N TYR A 38 6.96 -1.34 2.53
CA TYR A 38 5.72 -1.95 2.04
C TYR A 38 4.97 -1.05 1.06
N LEU A 39 4.88 0.24 1.36
CA LEU A 39 4.32 1.24 0.47
C LEU A 39 5.09 1.32 -0.86
N GLY A 40 6.42 1.25 -0.81
CA GLY A 40 7.26 1.23 -2.00
C GLY A 40 6.98 0.01 -2.89
N LEU A 41 6.93 -1.18 -2.29
CA LEU A 41 6.61 -2.43 -3.00
C LEU A 41 5.18 -2.42 -3.56
N LEU A 42 4.22 -1.88 -2.81
CA LEU A 42 2.84 -1.75 -3.25
C LEU A 42 2.71 -0.82 -4.46
N ASN A 43 3.38 0.33 -4.43
CA ASN A 43 3.39 1.26 -5.56
C ASN A 43 3.98 0.61 -6.82
N GLN A 44 5.09 -0.14 -6.68
CA GLN A 44 5.67 -0.88 -7.80
C GLN A 44 4.70 -1.90 -8.38
N TYR A 45 4.03 -2.68 -7.52
CA TYR A 45 3.04 -3.66 -7.97
C TYR A 45 1.89 -3.01 -8.75
N ILE A 46 1.33 -1.91 -8.24
CA ILE A 46 0.23 -1.19 -8.91
C ILE A 46 0.70 -0.61 -10.25
N GLU A 47 1.91 -0.07 -10.31
CA GLU A 47 2.48 0.45 -11.55
C GLU A 47 2.65 -0.64 -12.62
N GLU A 48 3.17 -1.81 -12.22
CA GLU A 48 3.26 -2.98 -13.12
C GLU A 48 1.89 -3.47 -13.61
N GLU A 49 0.90 -3.57 -12.73
CA GLU A 49 -0.45 -3.99 -13.11
C GLU A 49 -1.11 -2.97 -14.06
N ASN A 50 -0.92 -1.67 -13.84
CA ASN A 50 -1.40 -0.63 -14.74
C ASN A 50 -0.72 -0.71 -16.11
N LEU A 51 0.60 -0.97 -16.16
CA LEU A 51 1.34 -1.15 -17.41
C LEU A 51 0.83 -2.38 -18.17
N LYS A 52 0.60 -3.51 -17.50
CA LYS A 52 -0.01 -4.71 -18.12
C LYS A 52 -1.41 -4.42 -18.64
N ALA A 53 -2.23 -3.71 -17.88
CA ALA A 53 -3.59 -3.35 -18.29
C ALA A 53 -3.57 -2.43 -19.53
N GLN A 54 -2.67 -1.46 -19.58
CA GLN A 54 -2.48 -0.60 -20.75
C GLN A 54 -2.04 -1.40 -21.99
N GLN A 55 -1.10 -2.32 -21.82
CA GLN A 55 -0.63 -3.19 -22.92
C GLN A 55 -1.72 -4.16 -23.41
N ALA A 56 -2.61 -4.63 -22.53
CA ALA A 56 -3.74 -5.48 -22.90
C ALA A 56 -4.87 -4.72 -23.63
N SER A 57 -4.92 -3.39 -23.49
CA SER A 57 -5.91 -2.52 -24.13
C SER A 57 -5.47 -1.95 -25.49
N MET A 58 -4.22 -2.18 -25.89
CA MET A 58 -3.66 -1.82 -27.20
C MET A 58 -3.67 -3.02 -28.15
#